data_AF-A0A2E1W1L5-F1
#
_entry.id   AF-A0A2E1W1L5-F1
#
_cell.length_a   1.000
_cell.length_b   1.000
_cell.length_c   1.000
_cell.angle_alpha   90.00
_cell.angle_beta   90.00
_cell.angle_gamma   90.00
#
_symmetry.space_group_name_H-M   'P 1'
#
loop_
_entity.id
_entity.type
_entity.pdbx_description
1 polymer ?
#
loop_
_entity_poly.entity_id
_entity_poly.type
_entity_poly.pdbx_seq_one_letter_code
_entity_poly.pdbx_strand_id
1 'polypeptide(L)'
;MSHAVRPPLILASPRTRAQFTVTLSSPSSAGHDPEPLPPPTLRRRFRRRLLSWYGRNGRDLPWRRTRDPYRILVSEMMLQQTQVDRVIPKYEEWVRKFPTFSALAKARPADVNRTWRPLGYNARPRRLHTIAQEVVDRYDGALPSDETTLRSFTGIGAYTAAAVQSFAFGLRAPIVDTNVARVLFRVFIGRGDRSSTTLQKHLWKVSATVLPRRHVFDFNQALMDLGALVCVARKPRCSVCPMRAICQTYPPGPDLKARTQ
;
A
#
# COMPACT_ATOMS: atom_id res chain seq x y z
N MET A 1 -82.08 31.12 37.84
CA MET A 1 -82.05 31.22 39.31
C MET A 1 -81.36 29.99 39.86
N SER A 2 -80.16 30.17 40.40
CA SER A 2 -79.56 29.46 41.56
C SER A 2 -78.05 29.50 41.44
N HIS A 3 -77.48 30.26 42.37
CA HIS A 3 -76.07 30.38 42.70
C HIS A 3 -75.52 29.07 43.28
N ALA A 4 -74.23 28.79 43.03
CA ALA A 4 -73.28 28.25 44.00
C ALA A 4 -71.88 28.30 43.36
N VAL A 5 -71.05 29.31 43.67
CA VAL A 5 -70.04 29.34 44.74
C VAL A 5 -68.80 28.48 44.41
N ARG A 6 -67.70 29.19 44.10
CA ARG A 6 -66.32 28.70 43.98
C ARG A 6 -65.69 28.45 45.37
N PRO A 7 -64.76 27.49 45.50
CA PRO A 7 -63.68 27.53 46.49
C PRO A 7 -62.29 27.77 45.84
N PRO A 8 -61.24 28.06 46.64
CA PRO A 8 -60.15 28.94 46.20
C PRO A 8 -58.86 28.25 45.74
N LEU A 9 -58.04 29.11 45.14
CA LEU A 9 -56.66 29.00 44.66
C LEU A 9 -55.70 28.11 45.47
N ILE A 10 -54.96 27.25 44.76
CA ILE A 10 -53.65 26.76 45.18
C ILE A 10 -52.64 27.18 44.11
N LEU A 11 -51.72 28.08 44.50
CA LEU A 11 -50.56 28.48 43.71
C LEU A 11 -49.61 27.28 43.54
N ALA A 12 -49.37 26.86 42.31
CA ALA A 12 -48.25 25.99 41.96
C ALA A 12 -47.03 26.85 41.57
N SER A 13 -45.92 26.66 42.28
CA SER A 13 -44.65 27.37 42.07
C SER A 13 -44.02 27.10 40.70
N PRO A 14 -43.32 28.07 40.11
CA PRO A 14 -42.57 27.86 38.86
C PRO A 14 -41.31 27.04 39.14
N ARG A 15 -41.15 25.89 38.47
CA ARG A 15 -39.89 25.14 38.47
C ARG A 15 -38.84 25.91 37.68
N THR A 16 -37.86 26.43 38.41
CA THR A 16 -36.65 27.10 37.90
C THR A 16 -35.88 26.17 36.96
N ARG A 17 -35.74 26.57 35.70
CA ARG A 17 -34.90 25.90 34.70
C ARG A 17 -33.46 26.38 34.92
N ALA A 18 -32.71 25.71 35.78
CA ALA A 18 -31.29 25.96 35.95
C ALA A 18 -30.56 25.56 34.66
N GLN A 19 -29.99 26.56 33.99
CA GLN A 19 -29.17 26.42 32.80
C GLN A 19 -27.88 25.67 33.18
N PHE A 20 -27.72 24.45 32.70
CA PHE A 20 -26.40 23.81 32.68
C PHE A 20 -25.59 24.51 31.59
N THR A 21 -24.72 25.43 31.98
CA THR A 21 -23.60 25.89 31.17
C THR A 21 -22.67 24.70 30.96
N VAL A 22 -22.84 23.99 29.85
CA VAL A 22 -21.82 23.09 29.32
C VAL A 22 -20.68 23.97 28.85
N THR A 23 -19.64 24.08 29.66
CA THR A 23 -18.33 24.55 29.21
C THR A 23 -17.85 23.57 28.16
N LEU A 24 -18.09 23.88 26.90
CA LEU A 24 -17.43 23.22 25.77
C LEU A 24 -15.95 23.58 25.87
N SER A 25 -15.17 22.72 26.53
CA SER A 25 -13.72 22.70 26.37
C SER A 25 -13.44 22.53 24.89
N SER A 26 -12.93 23.59 24.27
CA SER A 26 -12.45 23.54 22.89
C SER A 26 -11.44 22.40 22.78
N PRO A 27 -11.50 21.54 21.75
CA PRO A 27 -10.43 20.59 21.52
C PRO A 27 -9.19 21.42 21.19
N SER A 28 -8.24 21.39 22.13
CA SER A 28 -6.89 21.89 21.91
C SER A 28 -6.41 21.37 20.56
N SER A 29 -5.96 22.29 19.70
CA SER A 29 -5.20 22.01 18.50
C SER A 29 -3.86 21.39 18.91
N ALA A 30 -3.90 20.13 19.33
CA ALA A 30 -2.71 19.34 19.57
C ALA A 30 -1.99 19.20 18.23
N GLY A 31 -0.89 19.93 18.08
CA GLY A 31 0.13 19.65 17.08
C GLY A 31 0.44 18.16 17.17
N HIS A 32 0.14 17.44 16.10
CA HIS A 32 0.31 15.99 16.07
C HIS A 32 1.80 15.73 15.96
N ASP A 33 2.46 15.45 17.08
CA ASP A 33 3.81 14.91 17.06
C ASP A 33 3.81 13.71 16.09
N PRO A 34 4.76 13.65 15.15
CA PRO A 34 4.80 12.55 14.21
C PRO A 34 4.92 11.25 14.99
N GLU A 35 4.00 10.31 14.73
CA GLU A 35 4.00 9.00 15.36
C GLU A 35 5.43 8.40 15.36
N PRO A 36 5.92 7.87 16.48
CA PRO A 36 7.33 7.52 16.61
C PRO A 36 7.72 6.40 15.66
N LEU A 37 8.90 6.53 15.03
CA LEU A 37 9.46 5.46 14.20
C LEU A 37 9.83 4.24 15.07
N PRO A 38 9.78 3.01 14.52
CA PRO A 38 10.11 1.81 15.29
C PRO A 38 11.51 1.87 15.91
N PRO A 39 11.73 1.42 17.16
CA PRO A 39 13.07 1.42 17.76
C PRO A 39 14.03 0.45 17.05
N PRO A 40 15.37 0.65 17.12
CA PRO A 40 16.34 -0.16 16.40
C PRO A 40 16.25 -1.68 16.67
N THR A 41 15.97 -2.06 17.92
CA THR A 41 15.80 -3.46 18.33
C THR A 41 14.62 -4.12 17.62
N LEU A 42 13.49 -3.41 17.51
CA LEU A 42 12.30 -3.87 16.82
C LEU A 42 12.53 -3.98 15.31
N ARG A 43 13.22 -3.00 14.69
CA ARG A 43 13.62 -3.06 13.26
C ARG A 43 14.45 -4.31 12.97
N ARG A 44 15.46 -4.60 13.80
CA ARG A 44 16.32 -5.78 13.64
C ARG A 44 15.52 -7.08 13.76
N ARG A 45 14.62 -7.17 14.75
CA ARG A 45 13.75 -8.34 14.95
C ARG A 45 12.80 -8.55 13.77
N PHE A 46 12.20 -7.48 13.25
CA PHE A 46 11.34 -7.51 12.07
C PHE A 46 12.09 -8.02 10.83
N ARG A 47 13.23 -7.41 10.49
CA ARG A 47 14.07 -7.80 9.35
C ARG A 47 14.44 -9.28 9.38
N ARG A 48 14.97 -9.76 10.51
CA ARG A 48 15.40 -11.15 10.67
C ARG A 48 14.24 -12.13 10.48
N ARG A 49 13.09 -11.86 11.10
CA ARG A 49 11.91 -12.71 11.00
C ARG A 49 11.33 -12.73 9.59
N LEU A 50 11.30 -11.58 8.92
CA LEU A 50 10.75 -11.44 7.59
C LEU A 50 11.61 -12.20 6.57
N LEU A 51 12.93 -12.00 6.59
CA LEU A 51 13.86 -12.68 5.68
C LEU A 51 13.91 -14.20 5.95
N SER A 52 13.90 -14.63 7.21
CA SER A 52 13.85 -16.07 7.55
C SER A 52 12.55 -16.74 7.11
N TRP A 53 11.43 -16.02 7.17
CA TRP A 53 10.16 -16.52 6.65
C TRP A 53 10.20 -16.59 5.12
N TYR A 54 10.72 -15.56 4.47
CA TYR A 54 10.82 -15.49 3.01
C TYR A 54 11.70 -16.60 2.42
N GLY A 55 12.84 -16.91 3.04
CA GLY A 55 13.69 -18.01 2.58
C GLY A 55 13.00 -19.39 2.54
N ARG A 56 11.86 -19.56 3.24
CA ARG A 56 11.07 -20.80 3.27
C ARG A 56 9.73 -20.71 2.54
N ASN A 57 9.22 -19.50 2.31
CA ASN A 57 7.84 -19.26 1.85
C ASN A 57 7.76 -18.31 0.65
N GLY A 58 8.89 -17.77 0.21
CA GLY A 58 8.97 -16.83 -0.89
C GLY A 58 8.50 -17.48 -2.19
N ARG A 59 7.70 -16.75 -2.96
CA ARG A 59 7.21 -17.23 -4.24
C ARG A 59 8.28 -17.12 -5.31
N ASP A 60 8.39 -18.15 -6.12
CA ASP A 60 9.17 -18.13 -7.34
C ASP A 60 8.29 -17.63 -8.51
N LEU A 61 8.62 -16.46 -9.05
CA LEU A 61 7.82 -15.77 -10.07
C LEU A 61 8.73 -15.35 -11.22
N PRO A 62 8.28 -15.39 -12.50
CA PRO A 62 9.14 -15.13 -13.65
C PRO A 62 9.90 -13.79 -13.57
N TRP A 63 9.22 -12.73 -13.14
CA TRP A 63 9.82 -11.39 -12.99
C TRP A 63 10.76 -11.24 -11.79
N ARG A 64 10.84 -12.22 -10.89
CA ARG A 64 11.83 -12.24 -9.79
C ARG A 64 13.17 -12.86 -10.19
N ARG A 65 13.22 -13.53 -11.34
CA ARG A 65 14.43 -14.19 -11.87
C ARG A 65 15.26 -13.28 -12.78
N THR A 66 14.94 -12.00 -12.83
CA THR A 66 15.61 -11.02 -13.69
C THR A 66 15.84 -9.69 -12.97
N ARG A 67 16.79 -8.92 -13.48
CA ARG A 67 17.08 -7.53 -13.08
C ARG A 67 16.85 -6.53 -14.21
N ASP A 68 16.35 -7.01 -15.36
CA ASP A 68 16.07 -6.18 -16.52
C ASP A 68 14.98 -5.13 -16.20
N PRO A 69 15.27 -3.81 -16.27
CA PRO A 69 14.31 -2.74 -15.98
C PRO A 69 13.03 -2.83 -16.82
N TYR A 70 13.12 -3.24 -18.09
CA TYR A 70 11.96 -3.42 -18.96
C TYR A 70 11.03 -4.48 -18.39
N ARG A 71 11.58 -5.67 -18.12
CA ARG A 71 10.84 -6.82 -17.60
C ARG A 71 10.23 -6.55 -16.23
N ILE A 72 10.95 -5.85 -15.35
CA ILE A 72 10.43 -5.43 -14.04
C ILE A 72 9.25 -4.47 -14.23
N LEU A 73 9.42 -3.40 -15.03
CA LEU A 73 8.34 -2.43 -15.25
C LEU A 73 7.08 -3.07 -15.85
N VAL A 74 7.23 -4.00 -16.82
CA VAL A 74 6.12 -4.77 -17.39
C VAL A 74 5.36 -5.50 -16.28
N SER A 75 6.06 -6.24 -15.42
CA SER A 75 5.41 -6.98 -14.32
C SER A 75 4.71 -6.07 -13.33
N GLU A 76 5.34 -4.97 -12.93
CA GLU A 76 4.76 -4.02 -11.96
C GLU A 76 3.49 -3.37 -12.53
N MET A 77 3.48 -3.03 -13.82
CA MET A 77 2.27 -2.50 -14.47
C MET A 77 1.17 -3.56 -14.60
N MET A 78 1.51 -4.81 -14.93
CA MET A 78 0.54 -5.91 -15.01
C MET A 78 -0.08 -6.25 -13.65
N LEU A 79 0.71 -6.21 -12.58
CA LEU A 79 0.27 -6.53 -11.22
C LEU A 79 -0.64 -5.47 -10.58
N GLN A 80 -0.72 -4.27 -11.16
CA GLN A 80 -1.70 -3.26 -10.73
C GLN A 80 -3.13 -3.80 -10.89
N GLN A 81 -3.81 -4.05 -9.77
CA GLN A 81 -5.21 -4.53 -9.74
C GLN A 81 -5.44 -5.87 -10.48
N THR A 82 -4.38 -6.67 -10.70
CA THR A 82 -4.49 -7.99 -11.32
C THR A 82 -3.86 -9.05 -10.41
N GLN A 83 -4.51 -10.20 -10.29
CA GLN A 83 -3.99 -11.32 -9.50
C GLN A 83 -2.78 -11.97 -10.19
N VAL A 84 -1.81 -12.41 -9.39
CA VAL A 84 -0.54 -12.98 -9.85
C VAL A 84 -0.74 -14.13 -10.84
N ASP A 85 -1.65 -15.07 -10.54
CA ASP A 85 -1.89 -16.25 -11.38
C ASP A 85 -2.41 -15.90 -12.77
N ARG A 86 -3.10 -14.76 -12.91
CA ARG A 86 -3.53 -14.24 -14.22
C ARG A 86 -2.40 -13.52 -14.95
N VAL A 87 -1.48 -12.91 -14.21
CA VAL A 87 -0.35 -12.17 -14.78
C VAL A 87 0.72 -13.11 -15.33
N ILE A 88 1.04 -14.22 -14.66
CA ILE A 88 2.11 -15.15 -15.06
C ILE A 88 2.08 -15.53 -16.56
N PRO A 89 1.01 -16.17 -17.09
CA PRO A 89 1.01 -16.60 -18.49
C PRO A 89 1.06 -15.40 -19.45
N LYS A 90 0.45 -14.27 -19.05
CA LYS A 90 0.40 -13.08 -19.88
C LYS A 90 1.73 -12.33 -19.93
N TYR A 91 2.44 -12.30 -18.82
CA TYR A 91 3.79 -11.75 -18.72
C TYR A 91 4.73 -12.51 -19.65
N GLU A 92 4.69 -13.84 -19.63
CA GLU A 92 5.52 -14.68 -20.50
C GLU A 92 5.20 -14.48 -21.98
N GLU A 93 3.92 -14.37 -22.34
CA GLU A 93 3.49 -14.00 -23.70
C GLU A 93 4.04 -12.63 -24.12
N TRP A 94 3.90 -11.65 -23.22
CA TRP A 94 4.30 -10.28 -23.49
C TRP A 94 5.80 -10.15 -23.73
N VAL A 95 6.63 -10.67 -22.82
CA VAL A 95 8.10 -10.55 -22.94
C VAL A 95 8.67 -11.35 -24.09
N ARG A 96 7.96 -12.38 -24.58
CA ARG A 96 8.34 -13.11 -25.79
C ARG A 96 8.07 -12.28 -27.05
N LYS A 97 6.92 -11.61 -27.10
CA LYS A 97 6.49 -10.82 -28.26
C LYS A 97 7.16 -9.46 -28.32
N PHE A 98 7.33 -8.82 -27.17
CA PHE A 98 7.95 -7.52 -26.99
C PHE A 98 9.10 -7.68 -25.98
N PRO A 99 10.29 -8.11 -26.42
CA PRO A 99 11.38 -8.44 -25.48
C PRO A 99 12.09 -7.21 -24.89
N THR A 100 11.93 -6.02 -25.47
CA THR A 100 12.65 -4.80 -25.09
C THR A 100 11.76 -3.56 -25.21
N PHE A 101 12.21 -2.44 -24.64
CA PHE A 101 11.58 -1.13 -24.87
C PHE A 101 11.50 -0.81 -26.37
N SER A 102 12.58 -1.00 -27.14
CA SER A 102 12.59 -0.75 -28.59
C SER A 102 11.58 -1.60 -29.36
N ALA A 103 11.43 -2.88 -29.00
CA ALA A 103 10.46 -3.76 -29.63
C ALA A 103 9.01 -3.32 -29.31
N LEU A 104 8.75 -2.92 -28.07
CA LEU A 104 7.43 -2.41 -27.67
C LEU A 104 7.13 -1.05 -28.30
N ALA A 105 8.10 -0.13 -28.34
CA ALA A 105 7.94 1.21 -28.90
C ALA A 105 7.52 1.17 -30.38
N LYS A 106 8.10 0.25 -31.15
CA LYS A 106 7.79 0.01 -32.58
C LYS A 106 6.48 -0.74 -32.82
N ALA A 107 5.87 -1.32 -31.79
CA ALA A 107 4.66 -2.11 -31.95
C ALA A 107 3.46 -1.23 -32.32
N ARG A 108 2.55 -1.76 -33.14
CA ARG A 108 1.28 -1.08 -33.42
C ARG A 108 0.41 -1.04 -32.16
N PRO A 109 -0.25 0.08 -31.83
CA PRO A 109 -1.10 0.18 -30.63
C PRO A 109 -2.19 -0.90 -30.54
N ALA A 110 -2.73 -1.36 -31.69
CA ALA A 110 -3.69 -2.46 -31.73
C ALA A 110 -3.09 -3.80 -31.26
N ASP A 111 -1.83 -4.08 -31.61
CA ASP A 111 -1.13 -5.29 -31.20
C ASP A 111 -0.78 -5.26 -29.70
N VAL A 112 -0.39 -4.11 -29.18
CA VAL A 112 -0.16 -3.87 -27.75
C VAL A 112 -1.44 -4.15 -26.95
N ASN A 113 -2.57 -3.53 -27.32
CA ASN A 113 -3.84 -3.74 -26.64
C ASN A 113 -4.35 -5.18 -26.74
N ARG A 114 -4.22 -5.82 -27.92
CA ARG A 114 -4.64 -7.21 -28.12
C ARG A 114 -3.83 -8.17 -27.26
N THR A 115 -2.51 -8.00 -27.22
CA THR A 115 -1.62 -8.85 -26.42
C THR A 115 -1.94 -8.73 -24.93
N TRP A 116 -2.27 -7.54 -24.42
CA TRP A 116 -2.58 -7.33 -22.98
C TRP A 116 -3.86 -8.02 -22.49
N ARG A 117 -4.81 -8.33 -23.36
CA ARG A 117 -6.06 -8.99 -22.96
C ARG A 117 -5.79 -10.39 -22.38
N PRO A 118 -6.47 -10.84 -21.31
CA PRO A 118 -7.66 -10.26 -20.70
C PRO A 118 -7.41 -9.48 -19.40
N LEU A 119 -6.19 -8.99 -19.12
CA LEU A 119 -5.84 -8.40 -17.80
C LEU A 119 -6.66 -7.14 -17.42
N GLY A 120 -7.43 -6.57 -18.34
CA GLY A 120 -8.30 -5.42 -18.10
C GLY A 120 -7.55 -4.10 -17.91
N TYR A 121 -8.30 -3.03 -17.65
CA TYR A 121 -7.80 -1.66 -17.47
C TYR A 121 -6.90 -1.19 -18.63
N ASN A 122 -7.55 -0.96 -19.78
CA ASN A 122 -6.93 -0.71 -21.10
C ASN A 122 -6.01 0.53 -21.16
N ALA A 123 -5.99 1.38 -20.13
CA ALA A 123 -5.05 2.48 -20.03
C ALA A 123 -3.61 2.01 -19.77
N ARG A 124 -3.40 0.90 -19.04
CA ARG A 124 -2.07 0.40 -18.69
C ARG A 124 -1.20 -0.02 -19.88
N PRO A 125 -1.67 -0.86 -20.83
CA PRO A 125 -0.85 -1.22 -21.99
C PRO A 125 -0.49 -0.01 -22.84
N ARG A 126 -1.41 0.96 -22.98
CA ARG A 126 -1.17 2.22 -23.70
C ARG A 126 -0.10 3.05 -23.00
N ARG A 127 -0.19 3.22 -21.68
CA ARG A 127 0.82 3.92 -20.88
C ARG A 127 2.20 3.25 -20.99
N LEU A 128 2.25 1.93 -20.86
CA LEU A 128 3.51 1.19 -21.00
C LEU A 128 4.12 1.36 -22.40
N HIS A 129 3.28 1.39 -23.43
CA HIS A 129 3.71 1.68 -24.80
C HIS A 129 4.28 3.10 -24.95
N THR A 130 3.59 4.11 -24.42
CA THR A 130 4.10 5.50 -24.39
C THR A 130 5.41 5.61 -23.62
N ILE A 131 5.52 4.96 -22.46
CA ILE A 131 6.79 4.92 -21.70
C ILE A 131 7.89 4.30 -22.55
N ALA A 132 7.61 3.21 -23.27
CA ALA A 132 8.61 2.58 -24.12
C ALA A 132 9.09 3.47 -25.26
N GLN A 133 8.17 4.24 -25.88
CA GLN A 133 8.51 5.24 -26.89
C GLN A 133 9.40 6.33 -26.29
N GLU A 134 8.99 6.89 -25.15
CA GLU A 134 9.76 7.95 -24.47
C GLU A 134 11.15 7.47 -24.02
N VAL A 135 11.28 6.24 -23.53
CA VAL A 135 12.57 5.62 -23.16
C VAL A 135 13.49 5.49 -24.37
N VAL A 136 12.95 5.12 -25.54
CA VAL A 136 13.74 5.03 -26.78
C VAL A 136 14.15 6.42 -27.27
N ASP A 137 13.20 7.35 -27.32
CA ASP A 137 13.41 8.66 -27.94
C ASP A 137 14.32 9.58 -27.11
N ARG A 138 14.24 9.50 -25.77
CA ARG A 138 14.94 10.44 -24.87
C ARG A 138 16.11 9.82 -24.11
N TYR A 139 16.14 8.49 -23.99
CA TYR A 139 17.08 7.78 -23.13
C TYR A 139 17.76 6.58 -23.84
N ASP A 140 17.76 6.59 -25.17
CA ASP A 140 18.44 5.59 -26.01
C ASP A 140 18.06 4.13 -25.67
N GLY A 141 16.80 3.91 -25.29
CA GLY A 141 16.28 2.58 -24.94
C GLY A 141 16.62 2.12 -23.52
N ALA A 142 17.34 2.92 -22.73
CA ALA A 142 17.71 2.62 -21.34
C ALA A 142 16.81 3.37 -20.35
N LEU A 143 16.04 2.63 -19.54
CA LEU A 143 15.24 3.25 -18.49
C LEU A 143 16.16 3.85 -17.40
N PRO A 144 16.03 5.14 -17.04
CA PRO A 144 16.83 5.74 -15.96
C PRO A 144 16.54 5.13 -14.58
N SER A 145 17.52 5.18 -13.68
CA SER A 145 17.39 4.64 -12.31
C SER A 145 17.04 5.70 -11.26
N ASP A 146 17.02 6.98 -11.60
CA ASP A 146 16.74 8.05 -10.64
C ASP A 146 15.23 8.22 -10.43
N GLU A 147 14.82 8.49 -9.19
CA GLU A 147 13.39 8.54 -8.83
C GLU A 147 12.67 9.68 -9.56
N THR A 148 13.31 10.84 -9.66
CA THR A 148 12.72 12.05 -10.26
C THR A 148 12.34 11.80 -11.71
N THR A 149 13.25 11.25 -12.51
CA THR A 149 13.01 10.91 -13.92
C THR A 149 12.06 9.74 -14.04
N LEU A 150 12.19 8.69 -13.23
CA LEU A 150 11.20 7.61 -13.23
C LEU A 150 9.78 8.13 -13.01
N ARG A 151 9.60 9.11 -12.12
CA ARG A 151 8.29 9.71 -11.82
C ARG A 151 7.82 10.74 -12.86
N SER A 152 8.67 11.19 -13.79
CA SER A 152 8.23 12.07 -14.88
C SER A 152 7.46 11.30 -15.96
N PHE A 153 7.69 10.00 -16.09
CA PHE A 153 6.94 9.15 -17.01
C PHE A 153 5.47 9.00 -16.57
N THR A 154 4.54 9.31 -17.48
CA THR A 154 3.11 9.20 -17.19
C THR A 154 2.71 7.75 -16.89
N GLY A 155 2.27 7.49 -15.67
CA GLY A 155 1.85 6.17 -15.19
C GLY A 155 2.84 5.52 -14.22
N ILE A 156 4.02 6.11 -13.99
CA ILE A 156 4.95 5.69 -12.95
C ILE A 156 4.73 6.56 -11.71
N GLY A 157 4.03 6.00 -10.72
CA GLY A 157 3.89 6.61 -9.40
C GLY A 157 5.05 6.28 -8.46
N ALA A 158 5.01 6.82 -7.24
CA ALA A 158 6.06 6.61 -6.22
C ALA A 158 6.36 5.13 -5.94
N TYR A 159 5.32 4.29 -5.85
CA TYR A 159 5.50 2.84 -5.70
C TYR A 159 6.27 2.23 -6.88
N THR A 160 5.82 2.46 -8.12
CA THR A 160 6.43 1.85 -9.31
C THR A 160 7.87 2.31 -9.48
N ALA A 161 8.15 3.61 -9.26
CA ALA A 161 9.51 4.14 -9.29
C ALA A 161 10.41 3.42 -8.27
N ALA A 162 9.99 3.33 -7.02
CA ALA A 162 10.75 2.65 -5.97
C ALA A 162 10.92 1.14 -6.24
N ALA A 163 9.89 0.48 -6.81
CA ALA A 163 9.97 -0.92 -7.21
C ALA A 163 11.01 -1.13 -8.32
N VAL A 164 11.02 -0.29 -9.35
CA VAL A 164 12.04 -0.33 -10.42
C VAL A 164 13.44 -0.09 -9.85
N GLN A 165 13.62 0.95 -9.03
CA GLN A 165 14.88 1.25 -8.36
C GLN A 165 15.40 0.06 -7.54
N SER A 166 14.52 -0.56 -6.75
CA SER A 166 14.89 -1.68 -5.89
C SER A 166 15.14 -2.97 -6.66
N PHE A 167 14.23 -3.31 -7.59
CA PHE A 167 14.21 -4.62 -8.21
C PHE A 167 15.12 -4.73 -9.43
N ALA A 168 15.17 -3.69 -10.27
CA ALA A 168 16.03 -3.66 -11.43
C ALA A 168 17.45 -3.18 -11.07
N PHE A 169 17.54 -2.04 -10.38
CA PHE A 169 18.83 -1.38 -10.12
C PHE A 169 19.48 -1.72 -8.77
N GLY A 170 18.82 -2.53 -7.94
CA GLY A 170 19.35 -2.93 -6.62
C GLY A 170 19.50 -1.78 -5.62
N LEU A 171 18.91 -0.62 -5.90
CA LEU A 171 19.00 0.57 -5.05
C LEU A 171 18.20 0.35 -3.76
N ARG A 172 18.65 1.00 -2.69
CA ARG A 172 17.98 0.96 -1.38
C ARG A 172 16.74 1.86 -1.36
N ALA A 173 15.71 1.45 -2.11
CA ALA A 173 14.43 2.15 -2.20
C ALA A 173 13.34 1.46 -1.36
N PRO A 174 12.63 2.18 -0.47
CA PRO A 174 11.48 1.64 0.25
C PRO A 174 10.30 1.46 -0.69
N ILE A 175 9.50 0.41 -0.50
CA ILE A 175 8.25 0.23 -1.24
C ILE A 175 7.07 0.34 -0.29
N VAL A 176 5.96 0.90 -0.79
CA VAL A 176 4.68 0.92 -0.10
C VAL A 176 3.56 0.78 -1.14
N ASP A 177 3.07 -0.44 -1.35
CA ASP A 177 1.77 -0.68 -1.98
C ASP A 177 0.68 -0.85 -0.90
N THR A 178 -0.54 -1.20 -1.32
CA THR A 178 -1.65 -1.43 -0.39
C THR A 178 -1.42 -2.61 0.57
N ASN A 179 -0.62 -3.60 0.18
CA ASN A 179 -0.29 -4.77 1.00
C ASN A 179 0.78 -4.44 2.04
N VAL A 180 1.86 -3.79 1.61
CA VAL A 180 2.94 -3.32 2.46
C VAL A 180 2.43 -2.29 3.45
N ALA A 181 1.64 -1.30 3.00
CA ALA A 181 0.99 -0.32 3.88
C ALA A 181 0.19 -1.01 4.99
N ARG A 182 -0.54 -2.09 4.68
CA ARG A 182 -1.28 -2.88 5.67
C ARG A 182 -0.38 -3.58 6.67
N VAL A 183 0.70 -4.22 6.19
CA VAL A 183 1.65 -4.91 7.07
C VAL A 183 2.30 -3.92 8.01
N LEU A 184 2.86 -2.83 7.49
CA LEU A 184 3.55 -1.81 8.29
C LEU A 184 2.61 -1.16 9.30
N PHE A 185 1.39 -0.82 8.88
CA PHE A 185 0.36 -0.28 9.77
C PHE A 185 0.06 -1.24 10.92
N ARG A 186 -0.27 -2.51 10.63
CA ARG A 186 -0.65 -3.48 11.65
C ARG A 186 0.50 -3.81 12.61
N VAL A 187 1.72 -3.90 12.07
CA VAL A 187 2.89 -4.29 12.87
C VAL A 187 3.39 -3.16 13.74
N PHE A 188 3.41 -1.91 13.27
CA PHE A 188 4.12 -0.82 13.95
C PHE A 188 3.22 0.28 14.52
N ILE A 189 2.02 0.47 14.00
CA ILE A 189 1.19 1.67 14.25
C ILE A 189 -0.10 1.29 14.97
N GLY A 190 -0.94 0.48 14.31
CA GLY A 190 -2.13 -0.13 14.89
C GLY A 190 -3.36 0.76 15.09
N ARG A 191 -3.24 2.09 14.94
CA ARG A 191 -4.35 3.05 15.10
C ARG A 191 -4.32 4.17 14.07
N GLY A 192 -5.46 4.84 13.87
CA GLY A 192 -5.61 5.95 12.93
C GLY A 192 -6.11 5.55 11.55
N ASP A 193 -6.49 6.56 10.75
CA ASP A 193 -7.01 6.32 9.39
C ASP A 193 -5.89 6.11 8.38
N ARG A 194 -5.74 4.84 7.95
CA ARG A 194 -4.74 4.44 6.96
C ARG A 194 -4.93 5.13 5.61
N SER A 195 -6.12 5.61 5.24
CA SER A 195 -6.26 6.40 4.00
C SER A 195 -5.76 7.84 4.11
N SER A 196 -5.54 8.36 5.33
CA SER A 196 -5.08 9.73 5.51
C SER A 196 -3.69 9.96 4.91
N THR A 197 -3.52 11.12 4.27
CA THR A 197 -2.23 11.55 3.68
C THR A 197 -1.11 11.55 4.72
N THR A 198 -1.38 11.96 5.95
CA THR A 198 -0.42 11.98 7.05
C THR A 198 0.06 10.56 7.37
N LEU A 199 -0.85 9.60 7.52
CA LEU A 199 -0.47 8.23 7.83
C LEU A 199 0.21 7.54 6.64
N GLN A 200 -0.19 7.84 5.40
CA GLN A 200 0.52 7.38 4.21
C GLN A 200 1.97 7.88 4.18
N LYS A 201 2.21 9.18 4.42
CA LYS A 201 3.58 9.73 4.55
C LYS A 201 4.37 9.05 5.66
N HIS A 202 3.73 8.77 6.79
CA HIS A 202 4.38 8.08 7.90
C HIS A 202 4.74 6.62 7.56
N LEU A 203 3.87 5.88 6.85
CA LEU A 203 4.15 4.52 6.38
C LEU A 203 5.36 4.45 5.44
N TRP A 204 5.56 5.45 4.57
CA TRP A 204 6.77 5.57 3.76
C TRP A 204 8.03 5.76 4.63
N LYS A 205 7.95 6.59 5.68
CA LYS A 205 9.06 6.75 6.64
C LYS A 205 9.34 5.45 7.41
N VAL A 206 8.30 4.72 7.83
CA VAL A 206 8.44 3.41 8.47
C VAL A 206 9.11 2.43 7.52
N SER A 207 8.65 2.33 6.26
CA SER A 207 9.23 1.46 5.22
C SER A 207 10.72 1.74 5.04
N ALA A 208 11.10 3.01 4.87
CA ALA A 208 12.50 3.45 4.76
C ALA A 208 13.34 3.09 6.00
N THR A 209 12.74 3.20 7.19
CA THR A 209 13.38 2.91 8.47
C THR A 209 13.61 1.41 8.67
N VAL A 210 12.68 0.56 8.26
CA VAL A 210 12.78 -0.90 8.40
C VAL A 210 13.54 -1.55 7.25
N LEU A 211 13.74 -0.88 6.13
CA LEU A 211 14.54 -1.38 4.99
C LEU A 211 16.00 -1.63 5.40
N PRO A 212 16.55 -2.85 5.22
CA PRO A 212 17.95 -3.15 5.53
C PRO A 212 18.93 -2.45 4.57
N ARG A 213 20.23 -2.52 4.87
CA ARG A 213 21.30 -2.04 3.97
C ARG A 213 21.72 -3.08 2.94
N ARG A 214 21.53 -4.37 3.23
CA ARG A 214 21.81 -5.52 2.35
C ARG A 214 20.54 -6.36 2.21
N HIS A 215 20.48 -7.23 1.20
CA HIS A 215 19.30 -8.05 0.90
C HIS A 215 18.03 -7.21 0.67
N VAL A 216 18.19 -6.03 0.05
CA VAL A 216 17.09 -5.09 -0.19
C VAL A 216 16.01 -5.74 -1.05
N PHE A 217 16.41 -6.42 -2.12
CA PHE A 217 15.50 -7.15 -3.00
C PHE A 217 14.65 -8.16 -2.23
N ASP A 218 15.29 -9.10 -1.53
CA ASP A 218 14.59 -10.15 -0.78
C ASP A 218 13.69 -9.55 0.30
N PHE A 219 14.14 -8.50 0.98
CA PHE A 219 13.34 -7.84 2.02
C PHE A 219 12.07 -7.22 1.45
N ASN A 220 12.16 -6.49 0.35
CA ASN A 220 11.01 -5.87 -0.30
C ASN A 220 10.05 -6.94 -0.86
N GLN A 221 10.58 -7.98 -1.53
CA GLN A 221 9.76 -9.11 -2.01
C GLN A 221 9.08 -9.87 -0.85
N ALA A 222 9.79 -10.07 0.26
CA ALA A 222 9.26 -10.69 1.46
C ALA A 222 8.12 -9.86 2.09
N LEU A 223 8.27 -8.54 2.11
CA LEU A 223 7.27 -7.64 2.67
C LEU A 223 5.97 -7.68 1.85
N MET A 224 6.10 -7.71 0.52
CA MET A 224 4.98 -7.90 -0.40
C MET A 224 4.32 -9.27 -0.23
N ASP A 225 5.10 -10.36 -0.19
CA ASP A 225 4.60 -11.72 -0.01
C ASP A 225 3.90 -11.91 1.33
N LEU A 226 4.46 -11.35 2.41
CA LEU A 226 3.81 -11.38 3.72
C LEU A 226 2.44 -10.70 3.68
N GLY A 227 2.35 -9.55 3.01
CA GLY A 227 1.08 -8.84 2.83
C GLY A 227 0.08 -9.63 1.97
N ALA A 228 0.54 -10.26 0.90
CA ALA A 228 -0.29 -10.98 -0.05
C ALA A 228 -0.79 -12.34 0.48
N LEU A 229 0.04 -13.07 1.25
CA LEU A 229 -0.22 -14.47 1.60
C LEU A 229 -0.69 -14.69 3.04
N VAL A 230 -0.26 -13.82 3.97
CA VAL A 230 -0.45 -14.03 5.40
C VAL A 230 -1.26 -12.89 6.02
N CYS A 231 -0.73 -11.67 5.94
CA CYS A 231 -1.34 -10.47 6.48
C CYS A 231 -2.35 -9.89 5.48
N VAL A 232 -3.28 -10.73 5.00
CA VAL A 232 -4.32 -10.34 4.03
C VAL A 232 -5.32 -9.36 4.62
N ALA A 233 -6.06 -8.65 3.76
CA ALA A 233 -6.99 -7.60 4.19
C ALA A 233 -8.07 -8.13 5.14
N ARG A 234 -8.74 -9.22 4.74
CA ARG A 234 -9.81 -9.88 5.50
C ARG A 234 -9.31 -11.21 6.05
N LYS A 235 -9.61 -11.50 7.33
CA LYS A 235 -9.24 -12.75 8.03
C LYS A 235 -7.72 -13.08 7.88
N PRO A 236 -6.81 -12.22 8.38
CA PRO A 236 -5.37 -12.47 8.30
C PRO A 236 -4.99 -13.77 9.02
N ARG A 237 -4.01 -14.49 8.49
CA ARG A 237 -3.54 -15.78 9.02
C ARG A 237 -2.56 -15.57 10.18
N CYS A 238 -3.03 -14.93 11.25
CA CYS A 238 -2.20 -14.50 12.37
C CYS A 238 -1.49 -15.66 13.11
N SER A 239 -2.07 -16.86 13.11
CA SER A 239 -1.49 -18.06 13.74
C SER A 239 -0.13 -18.43 13.17
N VAL A 240 0.05 -18.26 11.85
CA VAL A 240 1.28 -18.57 11.11
C VAL A 240 2.13 -17.33 10.79
N CYS A 241 1.70 -16.15 11.25
CA CYS A 241 2.37 -14.90 10.91
C CYS A 241 3.70 -14.75 11.68
N PRO A 242 4.85 -14.54 10.99
CA PRO A 242 6.14 -14.38 11.66
C PRO A 242 6.20 -13.11 12.54
N MET A 243 5.28 -12.16 12.33
CA MET A 243 5.21 -10.91 13.07
C MET A 243 4.28 -10.95 14.29
N ARG A 244 3.57 -12.06 14.54
CA ARG A 244 2.56 -12.18 15.61
C ARG A 244 3.03 -11.59 16.95
N ALA A 245 4.23 -11.96 17.41
CA ALA A 245 4.76 -11.55 18.71
C ALA A 245 5.27 -10.10 18.79
N ILE A 246 5.19 -9.31 17.70
CA ILE A 246 5.58 -7.90 17.67
C ILE A 246 4.54 -7.01 16.99
N CYS A 247 3.34 -7.56 16.70
CA CYS A 247 2.34 -6.88 15.92
C CYS A 247 1.41 -6.08 16.84
N GLN A 248 1.36 -4.75 16.67
CA GLN A 248 0.52 -3.86 17.48
C GLN A 248 -0.97 -4.22 17.41
N THR A 249 -1.44 -4.78 16.30
CA THR A 249 -2.85 -5.17 16.14
C THR A 249 -3.10 -6.65 16.43
N TYR A 250 -2.20 -7.34 17.14
CA TYR A 250 -2.42 -8.73 17.57
C TYR A 250 -2.67 -8.78 19.09
N PRO A 251 -3.72 -9.51 19.57
CA PRO A 251 -4.74 -10.19 18.78
C PRO A 251 -5.61 -9.19 18.00
N PRO A 252 -6.16 -9.58 16.84
CA PRO A 252 -7.01 -8.69 16.06
C PRO A 252 -8.25 -8.32 16.89
N GLY A 253 -8.42 -7.02 17.14
CA GLY A 253 -9.58 -6.48 17.87
C GLY A 253 -10.91 -6.70 17.14
N PRO A 254 -12.05 -6.47 17.81
CA PRO A 254 -13.40 -6.69 17.26
C PRO A 254 -13.65 -5.91 15.95
N ASP A 255 -13.08 -4.72 15.79
CA ASP A 255 -13.25 -3.88 14.58
C ASP A 255 -12.62 -4.47 13.31
N LEU A 256 -11.65 -5.38 13.44
CA LEU A 256 -11.09 -6.13 12.31
C LEU A 256 -12.02 -7.26 11.85
N LYS A 257 -13.00 -7.68 12.68
CA LYS A 257 -14.02 -8.67 12.32
C LYS A 257 -15.22 -8.04 11.60
N ALA A 258 -15.48 -6.75 11.81
CA ALA A 258 -16.75 -6.09 11.46
C ALA A 258 -16.90 -5.60 10.00
N ARG A 259 -15.85 -5.53 9.18
CA ARG A 259 -15.98 -5.14 7.75
C ARG A 259 -16.25 -6.34 6.84
N THR A 260 -17.27 -7.12 7.19
CA THR A 260 -17.75 -8.28 6.44
C THR A 260 -19.25 -8.19 6.24
N GLN A 261 -19.70 -7.16 5.52
CA GLN A 261 -20.95 -7.17 4.75
C GLN A 261 -20.63 -6.52 3.41
#